data_AF-A0A0B8Q474-F1
#
_entry.id   AF-A0A0B8Q474-F1
#
_cell.length_a   1.000
_cell.length_b   1.000
_cell.length_c   1.000
_cell.angle_alpha   90.00
_cell.angle_beta   90.00
_cell.angle_gamma   90.00
#
_symmetry.space_group_name_H-M   'P 1'
#
loop_
_entity.id
_entity.type
_entity.pdbx_description
1 polymer ?
#
loop_
_entity_poly.entity_id
_entity_poly.type
_entity_poly.pdbx_seq_one_letter_code
_entity_poly.pdbx_strand_id
1 'polypeptide(L)'
;MVIDFIDMTPVRHQREVENRLREAVRLDRARVQIGRISRFGLLEMSRQRLSPSLAEASHHICPRCSGTGVVRDNESLALSVLRLIEEEALKDNTSQVLAVVPVSIASYLLNEKRRSVNHIERCQEVKITIVPNSDMETPHFEVIRVRDGEEQNLLSYLLPKKLEAMKEAESREPAEAEIAPKKIEQPALQGFASPTQSAPAPTPAPKAKAPVAEEPKQVEKPGIISRIILRLRVYSALKKR
;
A
#
# COMPACT_ATOMS: atom_id res chain seq x y z
N MET A 1 -16.67 -14.24 -0.54
CA MET A 1 -17.98 -13.60 -0.72
C MET A 1 -18.82 -13.91 0.52
N VAL A 2 -19.61 -12.96 0.97
CA VAL A 2 -20.53 -13.11 2.10
C VAL A 2 -21.91 -12.79 1.58
N ILE A 3 -22.88 -13.66 1.85
CA ILE A 3 -24.26 -13.54 1.38
C ILE A 3 -25.15 -13.44 2.63
N ASP A 4 -25.99 -12.42 2.68
CA ASP A 4 -27.01 -12.24 3.71
C ASP A 4 -28.35 -12.73 3.16
N PHE A 5 -28.85 -13.86 3.68
CA PHE A 5 -30.15 -14.40 3.29
C PHE A 5 -31.24 -13.87 4.23
N ILE A 6 -32.48 -13.79 3.74
CA ILE A 6 -33.63 -13.51 4.60
C ILE A 6 -33.69 -14.53 5.74
N ASP A 7 -33.98 -14.05 6.96
CA ASP A 7 -34.05 -14.87 8.15
C ASP A 7 -35.03 -16.05 8.00
N MET A 8 -34.54 -17.24 8.35
CA MET A 8 -35.32 -18.48 8.34
C MET A 8 -35.31 -19.11 9.73
N THR A 9 -36.47 -19.18 10.37
CA THR A 9 -36.62 -19.85 11.67
C THR A 9 -36.39 -21.37 11.59
N PRO A 10 -36.90 -22.08 10.55
CA PRO A 10 -36.66 -23.52 10.44
C PRO A 10 -35.31 -23.84 9.78
N VAL A 11 -34.50 -24.68 10.43
CA VAL A 11 -33.20 -25.18 9.89
C VAL A 11 -33.37 -25.97 8.58
N ARG A 12 -34.56 -26.52 8.34
CA ARG A 12 -34.87 -27.20 7.07
C ARG A 12 -34.73 -26.25 5.87
N HIS A 13 -35.29 -25.04 5.99
CA HIS A 13 -35.24 -24.05 4.91
C HIS A 13 -33.80 -23.59 4.66
N GLN A 14 -33.01 -23.41 5.73
CA GLN A 14 -31.59 -23.09 5.63
C GLN A 14 -30.82 -24.14 4.79
N ARG A 15 -31.01 -25.43 5.10
CA ARG A 15 -30.39 -26.53 4.33
C ARG A 15 -30.84 -26.58 2.87
N GLU A 16 -32.11 -26.27 2.62
CA GLU A 16 -32.66 -26.24 1.27
C GLU A 16 -32.01 -25.13 0.43
N VAL A 17 -31.85 -23.94 1.00
CA VAL A 17 -31.12 -22.82 0.36
C VAL A 17 -29.65 -23.17 0.13
N GLU A 18 -28.97 -23.75 1.11
CA GLU A 18 -27.57 -24.20 0.98
C GLU A 18 -27.40 -25.22 -0.15
N ASN A 19 -28.28 -26.23 -0.21
CA ASN A 19 -28.26 -27.26 -1.25
C ASN A 19 -28.55 -26.67 -2.62
N ARG A 20 -29.51 -25.75 -2.72
CA ARG A 20 -29.85 -25.08 -3.97
C ARG A 20 -28.70 -24.22 -4.49
N LEU A 21 -28.02 -23.50 -3.60
CA LEU A 21 -26.83 -22.72 -3.95
C LEU A 21 -25.69 -23.63 -4.44
N ARG A 22 -25.47 -24.76 -3.76
CA ARG A 22 -24.47 -25.76 -4.16
C ARG A 22 -24.74 -26.35 -5.54
N GLU A 23 -26.00 -26.63 -5.84
CA GLU A 23 -26.41 -27.11 -7.16
C GLU A 23 -26.22 -26.03 -8.24
N ALA A 24 -26.60 -24.78 -7.96
CA ALA A 24 -26.47 -23.68 -8.90
C ALA A 24 -25.01 -23.39 -9.31
N VAL A 25 -24.07 -23.49 -8.37
CA VAL A 25 -22.64 -23.27 -8.67
C VAL A 25 -21.94 -24.50 -9.27
N ARG A 26 -22.62 -25.64 -9.40
CA ARG A 26 -21.99 -26.89 -9.89
C ARG A 26 -21.47 -26.78 -11.32
N LEU A 27 -22.10 -25.93 -12.14
CA LEU A 27 -21.71 -25.66 -13.52
C LEU A 27 -20.63 -24.58 -13.64
N ASP A 28 -20.25 -23.92 -12.53
CA ASP A 28 -19.18 -22.92 -12.54
C ASP A 28 -17.83 -23.59 -12.82
N ARG A 29 -17.04 -22.96 -13.68
CA ARG A 29 -15.70 -23.42 -14.03
C ARG A 29 -14.70 -23.20 -12.89
N ALA A 30 -14.96 -22.20 -12.04
CA ALA A 30 -14.11 -21.91 -10.89
C ALA A 30 -14.40 -22.87 -9.74
N ARG A 31 -13.37 -23.22 -8.95
CA ARG A 31 -13.58 -23.96 -7.70
C ARG A 31 -14.32 -23.07 -6.70
N VAL A 32 -15.47 -23.51 -6.23
CA VAL A 32 -16.29 -22.82 -5.23
C VAL A 32 -16.37 -23.66 -3.95
N GLN A 33 -16.04 -23.06 -2.82
CA GLN A 33 -16.22 -23.62 -1.49
C GLN A 33 -17.35 -22.87 -0.79
N ILE A 34 -18.37 -23.60 -0.33
CA ILE A 34 -19.56 -23.04 0.32
C ILE A 34 -19.59 -23.53 1.77
N GLY A 35 -19.69 -22.59 2.72
CA GLY A 35 -19.90 -22.87 4.14
C GLY A 35 -21.36 -23.20 4.49
N ARG A 36 -21.70 -23.11 5.77
CA ARG A 36 -23.09 -23.16 6.24
C ARG A 36 -23.57 -21.76 6.61
N ILE A 37 -24.87 -21.56 6.71
CA ILE A 37 -25.45 -20.33 7.26
C ILE A 37 -25.00 -20.17 8.72
N SER A 38 -24.38 -19.04 9.01
CA SER A 38 -23.89 -18.65 10.34
C SER A 38 -25.05 -18.37 11.29
N ARG A 39 -24.75 -18.32 12.60
CA ARG A 39 -25.72 -17.87 13.61
C ARG A 39 -26.21 -16.44 13.37
N PHE A 40 -25.41 -15.63 12.66
CA PHE A 40 -25.75 -14.26 12.26
C PHE A 40 -26.54 -14.18 10.95
N GLY A 41 -26.99 -15.31 10.39
CA GLY A 41 -27.73 -15.34 9.10
C GLY A 41 -26.85 -15.27 7.85
N LEU A 42 -25.54 -15.04 8.02
CA LEU A 42 -24.61 -14.89 6.91
C LEU A 42 -24.08 -16.23 6.40
N LEU A 43 -24.03 -16.40 5.07
CA LEU A 43 -23.36 -17.53 4.42
C LEU A 43 -22.03 -17.08 3.80
N GLU A 44 -20.95 -17.77 4.17
CA GLU A 44 -19.62 -17.55 3.63
C GLU A 44 -19.33 -18.50 2.47
N MET A 45 -18.79 -17.97 1.37
CA MET A 45 -18.29 -18.79 0.27
C MET A 45 -17.02 -18.20 -0.35
N SER A 46 -16.10 -19.08 -0.74
CA SER A 46 -14.88 -18.73 -1.46
C SER A 46 -14.99 -19.22 -2.91
N ARG A 47 -14.65 -18.35 -3.86
CA ARG A 47 -14.63 -18.67 -5.28
C ARG A 47 -13.25 -18.39 -5.84
N GLN A 48 -12.67 -19.37 -6.53
CA GLN A 48 -11.36 -19.22 -7.17
C GLN A 48 -11.41 -18.12 -8.25
N ARG A 49 -10.42 -17.24 -8.25
CA ARG A 49 -10.28 -16.15 -9.22
C ARG A 49 -9.50 -16.66 -10.44
N LEU A 50 -10.19 -16.84 -11.58
CA LEU A 50 -9.57 -17.30 -12.84
C LEU A 50 -9.16 -16.16 -13.78
N SER A 51 -9.87 -15.03 -13.70
CA SER A 51 -9.66 -13.84 -14.52
C SER A 51 -9.83 -12.59 -13.63
N PRO A 52 -9.38 -11.40 -14.07
CA PRO A 52 -9.78 -10.16 -13.44
C PRO A 52 -11.31 -10.08 -13.33
N SER A 53 -11.78 -9.45 -12.25
CA SER A 53 -13.22 -9.22 -12.06
C SER A 53 -13.73 -8.21 -13.08
N LEU A 54 -15.02 -8.20 -13.37
CA LEU A 54 -15.61 -7.23 -14.29
C LEU A 54 -15.36 -5.79 -13.82
N ALA A 55 -15.45 -5.54 -12.51
CA ALA A 55 -15.16 -4.25 -11.91
C ALA A 55 -13.74 -3.79 -12.24
N GLU A 56 -12.74 -4.66 -12.09
CA GLU A 56 -11.34 -4.31 -12.39
C GLU A 56 -11.06 -4.18 -13.90
N ALA A 57 -11.79 -4.91 -14.75
CA ALA A 57 -11.57 -4.89 -16.19
C ALA A 57 -12.25 -3.71 -16.89
N SER A 58 -13.38 -3.22 -16.37
CA SER A 58 -14.25 -2.26 -17.08
C SER A 58 -14.63 -1.02 -16.28
N HIS A 59 -14.37 -0.98 -14.98
CA HIS A 59 -14.71 0.16 -14.13
C HIS A 59 -13.45 0.85 -13.61
N HIS A 60 -13.54 2.15 -13.39
CA HIS A 60 -12.56 2.94 -12.68
C HIS A 60 -13.14 3.40 -11.34
N ILE A 61 -12.28 3.80 -10.42
CA ILE A 61 -12.69 4.31 -9.12
C ILE A 61 -13.40 5.65 -9.32
N CYS A 62 -14.56 5.84 -8.69
CA CYS A 62 -15.30 7.10 -8.77
C CYS A 62 -14.44 8.27 -8.26
N PRO A 63 -14.20 9.32 -9.07
CA PRO A 63 -13.32 10.43 -8.70
C PRO A 63 -13.89 11.32 -7.58
N ARG A 64 -15.19 11.20 -7.29
CA ARG A 64 -15.86 11.99 -6.25
C ARG A 64 -15.76 11.34 -4.88
N CYS A 65 -16.19 10.08 -4.75
CA CYS A 65 -16.21 9.39 -3.45
C CYS A 65 -15.02 8.46 -3.23
N SER A 66 -14.09 8.36 -4.20
CA SER A 66 -12.92 7.47 -4.16
C SER A 66 -13.29 6.01 -3.84
N GLY A 67 -14.46 5.57 -4.30
CA GLY A 67 -14.95 4.20 -4.10
C GLY A 67 -15.71 3.95 -2.79
N THR A 68 -15.92 4.95 -1.93
CA THR A 68 -16.68 4.79 -0.68
C THR A 68 -18.20 4.67 -0.89
N GLY A 69 -18.72 5.16 -2.02
CA GLY A 69 -20.15 5.09 -2.35
C GLY A 69 -21.04 6.10 -1.61
N VAL A 70 -20.47 6.91 -0.72
CA VAL A 70 -21.18 7.97 0.03
C VAL A 70 -20.34 9.24 0.08
N VAL A 71 -20.98 10.41 0.12
CA VAL A 71 -20.32 11.71 0.27
C VAL A 71 -20.83 12.34 1.57
N ARG A 72 -19.93 12.97 2.34
CA ARG A 72 -20.30 13.64 3.58
C ARG A 72 -21.18 14.86 3.30
N ASP A 73 -22.14 15.11 4.18
CA ASP A 73 -22.98 16.30 4.11
C ASP A 73 -22.16 17.58 4.25
N ASN A 74 -22.64 18.65 3.63
CA ASN A 74 -21.95 19.95 3.59
C ASN A 74 -21.65 20.49 4.99
N GLU A 75 -22.60 20.37 5.92
CA GLU A 75 -22.44 20.85 7.31
C GLU A 75 -21.35 20.09 8.06
N SER A 76 -21.35 18.76 7.94
CA SER A 76 -20.35 17.89 8.56
C SER A 76 -18.96 18.15 8.00
N LEU A 77 -18.86 18.29 6.67
CA LEU A 77 -17.61 18.60 5.99
C LEU A 77 -17.08 19.98 6.40
N ALA A 78 -17.94 21.00 6.44
CA ALA A 78 -17.54 22.34 6.83
C ALA A 78 -17.01 22.41 8.27
N LEU A 79 -17.65 21.70 9.21
CA LEU A 79 -17.14 21.61 10.59
C LEU A 79 -15.79 20.90 10.66
N SER A 80 -15.57 19.87 9.83
CA SER A 80 -14.28 19.22 9.72
C SER A 80 -13.21 20.17 9.18
N VAL A 81 -13.53 20.97 8.16
CA VAL A 81 -12.62 21.98 7.61
C VAL A 81 -12.32 23.07 8.65
N LEU A 82 -13.32 23.53 9.40
CA LEU A 82 -13.13 24.54 10.45
C LEU A 82 -12.16 24.07 11.54
N ARG A 83 -12.26 22.81 11.97
CA ARG A 83 -11.32 22.20 12.92
C ARG A 83 -9.91 22.13 12.34
N LEU A 84 -9.77 21.76 11.07
CA LEU A 84 -8.48 21.73 10.40
C LEU A 84 -7.84 23.13 10.30
N ILE A 85 -8.65 24.16 10.01
CA ILE A 85 -8.19 25.55 10.02
C ILE A 85 -7.68 25.95 11.41
N GLU A 86 -8.43 25.61 12.46
CA GLU A 86 -8.05 25.87 13.85
C GLU A 86 -6.74 25.17 14.24
N GLU A 87 -6.56 23.91 13.82
CA GLU A 87 -5.35 23.12 14.02
C GLU A 87 -4.13 23.73 13.29
N GLU A 88 -4.30 24.19 12.04
CA GLU A 88 -3.23 24.83 11.29
C GLU A 88 -2.85 26.21 11.85
N ALA A 89 -3.84 26.96 12.33
CA ALA A 89 -3.62 28.27 12.92
C ALA A 89 -3.07 28.19 14.37
N LEU A 90 -3.21 27.05 15.05
CA LEU A 90 -2.59 26.80 16.35
C LEU A 90 -1.08 26.52 16.25
N LYS A 91 -0.56 26.16 15.07
CA LYS A 91 0.87 25.86 14.88
C LYS A 91 1.71 27.13 14.99
N ASP A 92 2.90 27.01 15.57
CA ASP A 92 3.85 28.12 15.70
C ASP A 92 4.31 28.68 14.35
N ASN A 93 4.63 29.98 14.32
CA ASN A 93 5.10 30.74 13.16
C ASN A 93 4.11 30.71 11.98
N THR A 94 2.83 30.93 12.25
CA THR A 94 1.77 30.95 11.24
C THR A 94 1.24 32.37 11.10
N SER A 95 1.40 32.98 9.92
CA SER A 95 0.89 34.31 9.64
C SER A 95 -0.52 34.25 9.07
N GLN A 96 -0.76 33.31 8.16
CA GLN A 96 -2.02 33.20 7.42
C GLN A 96 -2.40 31.72 7.18
N VAL A 97 -3.70 31.44 7.23
CA VAL A 97 -4.25 30.14 6.82
C VAL A 97 -5.20 30.34 5.65
N LEU A 98 -4.96 29.57 4.59
CA LEU A 98 -5.66 29.64 3.33
C LEU A 98 -6.49 28.36 3.17
N ALA A 99 -7.81 28.49 3.07
CA ALA A 99 -8.69 27.36 2.86
C ALA A 99 -9.37 27.48 1.49
N VAL A 100 -9.04 26.58 0.56
CA VAL A 100 -9.72 26.45 -0.73
C VAL A 100 -10.76 25.36 -0.59
N VAL A 101 -12.03 25.73 -0.75
CA VAL A 101 -13.17 24.84 -0.51
C VAL A 101 -14.22 24.99 -1.62
N PRO A 102 -15.09 23.99 -1.81
CA PRO A 102 -16.24 24.12 -2.71
C PRO A 102 -17.15 25.30 -2.34
N VAL A 103 -17.83 25.88 -3.32
CA VAL A 103 -18.69 27.06 -3.14
C VAL A 103 -19.74 26.88 -2.04
N SER A 104 -20.37 25.71 -1.95
CA SER A 104 -21.36 25.40 -0.92
C SER A 104 -20.77 25.45 0.50
N ILE A 105 -19.56 24.94 0.66
CA ILE A 105 -18.84 24.89 1.94
C ILE A 105 -18.35 26.29 2.33
N ALA A 106 -17.80 27.06 1.39
CA ALA A 106 -17.40 28.44 1.63
C ALA A 106 -18.57 29.29 2.10
N SER A 107 -19.73 29.16 1.45
CA SER A 107 -20.94 29.88 1.82
C SER A 107 -21.37 29.55 3.26
N TYR A 108 -21.33 28.28 3.65
CA TYR A 108 -21.68 27.88 5.02
C TYR A 108 -20.68 28.39 6.06
N LEU A 109 -19.37 28.33 5.77
CA LEU A 109 -18.33 28.81 6.68
C LEU A 109 -18.38 30.33 6.89
N LEU A 110 -18.58 31.09 5.82
CA LEU A 110 -18.55 32.56 5.86
C LEU A 110 -19.86 33.22 6.31
N ASN A 111 -20.98 32.47 6.29
CA ASN A 111 -22.28 32.94 6.76
C ASN A 111 -22.61 32.34 8.14
N GLU A 112 -22.94 31.05 8.20
CA GLU A 112 -23.42 30.37 9.42
C GLU A 112 -22.32 30.26 10.49
N LYS A 113 -21.08 29.93 10.07
CA LYS A 113 -19.93 29.78 10.99
C LYS A 113 -19.02 30.98 11.04
N ARG A 114 -19.49 32.15 10.57
CA ARG A 114 -18.72 33.41 10.58
C ARG A 114 -18.19 33.77 11.97
N ARG A 115 -19.03 33.59 13.01
CA ARG A 115 -18.63 33.88 14.39
C ARG A 115 -17.49 32.98 14.87
N SER A 116 -17.50 31.72 14.47
CA SER A 116 -16.45 30.76 14.81
C SER A 116 -15.14 31.08 14.10
N VAL A 117 -15.19 31.42 12.80
CA VAL A 117 -13.98 31.86 12.06
C VAL A 117 -13.37 33.11 12.72
N ASN A 118 -14.18 34.13 13.00
CA ASN A 118 -13.72 35.34 13.67
C ASN A 118 -13.16 35.08 15.09
N HIS A 119 -13.65 34.05 15.77
CA HIS A 119 -13.14 33.67 17.09
C HIS A 119 -11.72 33.11 16.96
N ILE A 120 -11.50 32.21 16.00
CA ILE A 120 -10.19 31.62 15.71
C ILE A 120 -9.19 32.72 15.33
N GLU A 121 -9.56 33.64 14.42
CA GLU A 121 -8.70 34.77 14.02
C GLU A 121 -8.26 35.65 15.20
N ARG A 122 -9.18 35.91 16.15
CA ARG A 122 -8.88 36.75 17.32
C ARG A 122 -8.06 36.05 18.38
N CYS A 123 -8.28 34.74 18.57
CA CYS A 123 -7.59 33.98 19.61
C CYS A 123 -6.15 33.65 19.23
N GLN A 124 -5.89 33.43 17.94
CA GLN A 124 -4.58 33.03 17.44
C GLN A 124 -3.81 34.17 16.75
N GLU A 125 -4.46 35.33 16.54
CA GLU A 125 -3.87 36.49 15.82
C GLU A 125 -3.41 36.15 14.38
N VAL A 126 -4.04 35.16 13.75
CA VAL A 126 -3.75 34.69 12.38
C VAL A 126 -4.84 35.18 11.42
N LYS A 127 -4.45 35.53 10.19
CA LYS A 127 -5.41 35.89 9.13
C LYS A 127 -5.96 34.64 8.44
N ILE A 128 -7.27 34.44 8.45
CA ILE A 128 -7.91 33.29 7.80
C ILE A 128 -8.57 33.73 6.49
N THR A 129 -8.15 33.16 5.37
CA THR A 129 -8.74 33.44 4.06
C THR A 129 -9.40 32.18 3.51
N ILE A 130 -10.74 32.21 3.43
CA ILE A 130 -11.53 31.14 2.84
C ILE A 130 -11.88 31.54 1.41
N VAL A 131 -11.48 30.72 0.44
CA VAL A 131 -11.69 30.98 -0.99
C VAL A 131 -12.64 29.93 -1.57
N PRO A 132 -13.78 30.35 -2.14
CA PRO A 132 -14.64 29.45 -2.89
C PRO A 132 -13.98 29.11 -4.23
N ASN A 133 -13.85 27.82 -4.54
CA ASN A 133 -13.50 27.33 -5.87
C ASN A 133 -14.71 26.64 -6.52
N SER A 134 -15.01 27.00 -7.77
CA SER A 134 -16.12 26.41 -8.55
C SER A 134 -15.72 25.11 -9.25
N ASP A 135 -14.42 24.91 -9.49
CA ASP A 135 -13.89 23.70 -10.13
C ASP A 135 -13.74 22.52 -9.14
N MET A 136 -13.99 22.77 -7.86
CA MET A 136 -13.83 21.81 -6.77
C MET A 136 -15.19 21.34 -6.25
N GLU A 137 -15.37 20.02 -6.21
CA GLU A 137 -16.59 19.38 -5.68
C GLU A 137 -16.34 18.68 -4.34
N THR A 138 -17.37 18.57 -3.51
CA THR A 138 -17.35 17.75 -2.29
C THR A 138 -17.01 16.30 -2.63
N PRO A 139 -16.06 15.66 -1.93
CA PRO A 139 -15.50 16.01 -0.62
C PRO A 139 -14.14 16.71 -0.65
N HIS A 140 -13.67 17.16 -1.81
CA HIS A 140 -12.33 17.73 -1.97
C HIS A 140 -12.25 19.13 -1.34
N PHE A 141 -11.20 19.39 -0.58
CA PHE A 141 -10.87 20.69 0.00
C PHE A 141 -9.38 20.73 0.34
N GLU A 142 -8.84 21.93 0.49
CA GLU A 142 -7.43 22.13 0.80
C GLU A 142 -7.25 23.24 1.83
N VAL A 143 -6.41 22.98 2.83
CA VAL A 143 -6.05 23.96 3.86
C VAL A 143 -4.53 24.08 3.87
N ILE A 144 -4.05 25.30 3.70
CA ILE A 144 -2.65 25.61 3.45
C ILE A 144 -2.23 26.67 4.44
N ARG A 145 -1.14 26.38 5.15
CA ARG A 145 -0.55 27.25 6.15
C ARG A 145 0.55 28.08 5.53
N VAL A 146 0.53 29.38 5.77
CA VAL A 146 1.57 30.32 5.37
C VAL A 146 2.34 30.74 6.61
N ARG A 147 3.68 30.66 6.52
CA ARG A 147 4.56 31.03 7.62
C ARG A 147 4.84 32.54 7.62
N ASP A 148 5.32 33.03 8.76
CA ASP A 148 5.79 34.41 8.88
C ASP A 148 6.94 34.66 7.88
N GLY A 149 6.79 35.69 7.05
CA GLY A 149 7.74 36.04 5.98
C GLY A 149 7.40 35.51 4.58
N GLU A 150 6.47 34.57 4.44
CA GLU A 150 5.94 34.08 3.15
C GLU A 150 4.54 34.66 2.84
N GLU A 151 4.19 35.75 3.53
CA GLU A 151 2.88 36.39 3.40
C GLU A 151 2.60 36.82 1.97
N GLN A 152 1.52 36.26 1.42
CA GLN A 152 1.08 36.59 0.07
C GLN A 152 0.03 37.68 0.15
N ASN A 153 0.41 38.92 -0.19
CA ASN A 153 -0.55 39.99 -0.47
C ASN A 153 -1.22 39.79 -1.84
N LEU A 154 -1.81 38.61 -2.05
CA LEU A 154 -2.57 38.27 -3.24
C LEU A 154 -4.06 38.40 -2.93
N LEU A 155 -4.83 38.86 -3.93
CA LEU A 155 -6.29 38.92 -3.83
C LEU A 155 -6.85 37.50 -3.68
N SER A 156 -7.85 37.35 -2.80
CA SER A 156 -8.44 36.07 -2.42
C SER A 156 -8.87 35.20 -3.60
N TYR A 157 -9.41 35.78 -4.66
CA TYR A 157 -9.90 35.04 -5.83
C TYR A 157 -8.79 34.56 -6.80
N LEU A 158 -7.55 35.04 -6.67
CA LEU A 158 -6.41 34.58 -7.49
C LEU A 158 -5.61 33.47 -6.80
N LEU A 159 -5.89 33.20 -5.53
CA LEU A 159 -5.19 32.17 -4.76
C LEU A 159 -5.29 30.76 -5.37
N PRO A 160 -6.48 30.27 -5.80
CA PRO A 160 -6.59 28.92 -6.34
C PRO A 160 -5.67 28.69 -7.54
N LYS A 161 -5.63 29.66 -8.47
CA LYS A 161 -4.73 29.62 -9.64
C LYS A 161 -3.25 29.62 -9.25
N LYS A 162 -2.87 30.37 -8.22
CA LYS A 162 -1.49 30.39 -7.74
C LYS A 162 -1.12 29.08 -7.05
N LEU A 163 -2.05 28.50 -6.29
CA LEU A 163 -1.86 27.21 -5.63
C LEU A 163 -1.72 26.07 -6.65
N GLU A 164 -2.54 26.10 -7.70
CA GLU A 164 -2.40 25.22 -8.86
C GLU A 164 -1.02 25.41 -9.52
N ALA A 165 -0.61 26.64 -9.79
CA ALA A 165 0.71 26.94 -10.38
C ALA A 165 1.88 26.50 -9.48
N MET A 166 1.77 26.65 -8.15
CA MET A 166 2.78 26.18 -7.19
C MET A 166 2.87 24.66 -7.20
N LYS A 167 1.73 23.96 -7.21
CA LYS A 167 1.71 22.49 -7.32
C LYS A 167 2.24 22.00 -8.66
N GLU A 168 1.95 22.68 -9.76
CA GLU A 168 2.53 22.37 -11.06
C GLU A 168 4.04 22.60 -11.10
N ALA A 169 4.54 23.61 -10.37
CA ALA A 169 5.98 23.85 -10.23
C ALA A 169 6.67 22.87 -9.28
N GLU A 170 5.97 22.36 -8.26
CA GLU A 170 6.48 21.33 -7.33
C GLU A 170 6.42 19.92 -7.94
N SER A 171 5.39 19.62 -8.72
CA SER A 171 5.23 18.34 -9.43
C SER A 171 6.11 18.23 -10.68
N ARG A 172 6.51 19.37 -11.26
CA ARG A 172 7.71 19.45 -12.10
C ARG A 172 8.92 19.42 -11.17
N GLU A 173 9.37 18.23 -10.79
CA GLU A 173 10.69 18.13 -10.17
C GLU A 173 11.71 18.89 -11.03
N PRO A 174 12.69 19.60 -10.42
CA PRO A 174 13.82 20.09 -11.18
C PRO A 174 14.43 18.88 -11.86
N ALA A 175 14.51 18.92 -13.20
CA ALA A 175 15.19 17.91 -13.99
C ALA A 175 16.48 17.54 -13.27
N GLU A 176 16.61 16.25 -12.96
CA GLU A 176 17.73 15.61 -12.30
C GLU A 176 19.01 16.44 -12.49
N ALA A 177 19.46 17.11 -11.42
CA ALA A 177 20.82 17.60 -11.39
C ALA A 177 21.69 16.37 -11.64
N GLU A 178 22.34 16.37 -12.81
CA GLU A 178 23.10 15.28 -13.40
C GLU A 178 23.81 14.45 -12.33
N ILE A 179 23.24 13.29 -12.00
CA ILE A 179 23.97 12.27 -11.25
C ILE A 179 25.01 11.74 -12.24
N ALA A 180 26.18 12.36 -12.23
CA ALA A 180 27.35 11.87 -12.95
C ALA A 180 27.48 10.37 -12.67
N PRO A 181 27.57 9.51 -13.70
CA PRO A 181 27.57 8.07 -13.49
C PRO A 181 28.74 7.71 -12.58
N LYS A 182 28.44 7.19 -11.38
CA LYS A 182 29.44 6.59 -10.49
C LYS A 182 30.16 5.50 -11.29
N LYS A 183 31.41 5.79 -11.63
CA LYS A 183 32.35 4.88 -12.27
C LYS A 183 32.38 3.59 -11.45
N ILE A 184 31.84 2.51 -12.01
CA ILE A 184 31.96 1.17 -11.47
C ILE A 184 33.45 0.87 -11.37
N GLU A 185 33.98 0.76 -10.15
CA GLU A 185 35.38 0.41 -9.91
C GLU A 185 35.63 -0.99 -10.47
N GLN A 186 36.46 -1.07 -11.51
CA GLN A 186 36.93 -2.33 -12.04
C GLN A 186 37.91 -2.95 -11.02
N PRO A 187 37.75 -4.24 -10.66
CA PRO A 187 38.67 -4.89 -9.73
C PRO A 187 40.08 -4.92 -10.30
N ALA A 188 41.03 -4.34 -9.54
CA ALA A 188 42.44 -4.29 -9.86
C ALA A 188 43.10 -5.67 -9.71
N LEU A 189 42.99 -6.50 -10.74
CA LEU A 189 43.85 -7.67 -10.92
C LEU A 189 44.39 -7.68 -12.36
N GLN A 190 45.27 -6.73 -12.63
CA GLN A 190 46.29 -6.86 -13.67
C GLN A 190 47.64 -6.79 -12.96
N GLY A 191 48.45 -7.85 -13.07
CA GLY A 191 49.83 -7.77 -12.60
C GLY A 191 50.49 -9.05 -12.12
N PHE A 192 50.10 -10.24 -12.59
CA PHE A 192 51.05 -11.36 -12.61
C PHE A 192 51.21 -11.83 -14.05
N ALA A 193 52.14 -11.18 -14.72
CA ALA A 193 52.66 -11.59 -16.01
C ALA A 193 53.36 -12.94 -15.86
N SER A 194 52.92 -13.91 -16.66
CA SER A 194 53.65 -15.12 -16.97
C SER A 194 54.96 -14.78 -17.70
N PRO A 195 56.13 -15.25 -17.24
CA PRO A 195 57.37 -15.08 -17.99
C PRO A 195 57.42 -16.07 -19.16
N THR A 196 57.58 -15.52 -20.36
CA THR A 196 57.91 -16.28 -21.56
C THR A 196 59.41 -16.57 -21.57
N GLN A 197 59.82 -17.81 -21.31
CA GLN A 197 61.10 -18.35 -21.77
C GLN A 197 60.92 -19.80 -22.27
N SER A 198 60.99 -19.90 -23.60
CA SER A 198 61.58 -20.97 -24.44
C SER A 198 61.75 -22.39 -23.87
N ALA A 199 61.10 -23.34 -24.55
CA ALA A 199 61.34 -24.80 -24.51
C ALA A 199 62.76 -25.19 -25.03
N PRO A 200 63.29 -26.39 -24.71
CA PRO A 200 63.01 -27.57 -25.56
C PRO A 200 63.03 -28.98 -24.89
N ALA A 201 61.97 -29.77 -25.18
CA ALA A 201 61.90 -31.18 -25.67
C ALA A 201 62.65 -32.36 -24.96
N PRO A 202 62.40 -33.65 -25.33
CA PRO A 202 61.25 -34.47 -24.93
C PRO A 202 61.64 -35.91 -24.47
N THR A 203 60.72 -36.67 -23.85
CA THR A 203 60.54 -38.10 -24.19
C THR A 203 59.18 -38.63 -23.72
N PRO A 204 58.48 -39.48 -24.51
CA PRO A 204 57.10 -39.87 -24.29
C PRO A 204 56.97 -41.29 -23.71
N ALA A 205 55.83 -41.60 -23.10
CA ALA A 205 55.37 -43.00 -22.94
C ALA A 205 53.88 -43.05 -22.51
N PRO A 206 53.15 -44.15 -22.78
CA PRO A 206 51.96 -44.09 -23.64
C PRO A 206 50.67 -44.73 -23.07
N LYS A 207 49.56 -44.38 -23.75
CA LYS A 207 48.34 -45.16 -24.09
C LYS A 207 47.65 -46.05 -23.02
N ALA A 208 46.48 -45.55 -22.61
CA ALA A 208 45.13 -46.12 -22.78
C ALA A 208 44.90 -47.65 -22.78
N LYS A 209 43.93 -48.09 -21.97
CA LYS A 209 42.80 -48.95 -22.40
C LYS A 209 41.68 -48.98 -21.34
N ALA A 210 40.47 -49.21 -21.83
CA ALA A 210 39.15 -49.06 -21.21
C ALA A 210 38.52 -50.44 -20.87
N PRO A 211 37.19 -50.60 -20.78
CA PRO A 211 36.32 -50.55 -19.58
C PRO A 211 35.55 -51.87 -19.33
N VAL A 212 34.68 -51.93 -18.29
CA VAL A 212 33.33 -52.58 -18.20
C VAL A 212 32.86 -52.61 -16.72
N ALA A 213 31.55 -52.50 -16.50
CA ALA A 213 30.82 -52.39 -15.23
C ALA A 213 30.49 -53.75 -14.54
N GLU A 214 30.40 -53.78 -13.20
CA GLU A 214 29.19 -54.11 -12.38
C GLU A 214 29.50 -54.20 -10.85
N GLU A 215 28.43 -54.08 -10.05
CA GLU A 215 28.20 -53.84 -8.59
C GLU A 215 28.71 -54.88 -7.54
N PRO A 216 28.39 -54.82 -6.21
CA PRO A 216 28.17 -53.75 -5.21
C PRO A 216 28.87 -53.99 -3.81
N LYS A 217 28.62 -53.06 -2.85
CA LYS A 217 28.80 -53.10 -1.34
C LYS A 217 30.17 -52.82 -0.70
N GLN A 218 30.22 -51.78 0.15
CA GLN A 218 30.60 -51.77 1.60
C GLN A 218 30.69 -50.30 2.08
N VAL A 219 29.71 -49.75 2.81
CA VAL A 219 29.62 -49.62 4.28
C VAL A 219 30.90 -49.10 4.96
N GLU A 220 31.03 -47.77 5.08
CA GLU A 220 31.80 -47.13 6.16
C GLU A 220 30.85 -46.49 7.18
N LYS A 221 31.11 -46.81 8.44
CA LYS A 221 30.26 -46.57 9.61
C LYS A 221 30.55 -45.17 10.19
N PRO A 222 29.54 -44.40 10.63
CA PRO A 222 29.78 -43.22 11.44
C PRO A 222 30.32 -43.61 12.82
N GLY A 223 31.37 -42.91 13.24
CA GLY A 223 32.18 -43.18 14.42
C GLY A 223 31.40 -43.26 15.73
N ILE A 224 31.94 -44.10 16.63
CA ILE A 224 31.42 -44.51 17.94
C ILE A 224 31.09 -43.31 18.85
N ILE A 225 31.72 -42.16 18.64
CA ILE A 225 31.50 -40.92 19.40
C ILE A 225 30.11 -40.32 19.11
N SER A 226 29.59 -40.45 17.89
CA SER A 226 28.28 -39.90 17.50
C SER A 226 27.11 -40.61 18.22
N ARG A 227 27.25 -41.92 18.51
CA ARG A 227 26.20 -42.70 19.19
C ARG A 227 26.08 -42.44 20.70
N ILE A 228 27.15 -42.00 21.36
CA ILE A 228 27.13 -41.68 22.80
C ILE A 228 26.44 -40.33 23.04
N ILE A 229 26.69 -39.34 22.18
CA ILE A 229 26.09 -38.01 22.29
C ILE A 229 24.57 -38.07 22.07
N LEU A 230 24.09 -38.94 21.16
CA LEU A 230 22.65 -39.10 20.93
C LEU A 230 21.93 -39.76 22.11
N ARG A 231 22.56 -40.72 22.81
CA ARG A 231 21.95 -41.40 23.97
C ARG A 231 21.88 -40.51 25.22
N LEU A 232 22.85 -39.62 25.44
CA LEU A 232 22.81 -38.66 26.55
C LEU A 232 21.73 -37.57 26.34
N ARG A 233 21.48 -37.16 25.09
CA ARG A 233 20.41 -36.20 24.77
C ARG A 233 19.00 -36.79 24.94
N VAL A 234 18.83 -38.08 24.70
CA VAL A 234 17.54 -38.77 24.92
C VAL A 234 17.30 -39.03 26.41
N TYR A 235 18.34 -39.30 27.20
CA TYR A 235 18.20 -39.55 28.65
C TYR A 235 17.90 -38.26 29.46
N SER A 236 18.39 -37.10 29.01
CA SER A 236 18.06 -35.83 29.68
C SER A 236 16.65 -35.31 29.37
N ALA A 237 16.03 -35.76 28.28
CA ALA A 237 14.65 -35.43 27.92
C ALA A 237 13.60 -36.30 28.64
N LEU A 238 13.97 -37.50 29.09
CA LEU A 238 13.08 -38.44 29.81
C LEU A 238 13.09 -38.29 31.33
N LYS A 239 13.93 -37.41 31.90
CA LYS A 239 13.98 -37.11 33.35
C LYS A 239 13.39 -35.74 33.72
N LYS A 240 12.69 -35.09 32.78
CA LYS A 240 12.04 -33.77 32.97
C LYS A 240 10.54 -33.76 32.58
N ARG A 241 9.89 -34.93 32.65
CA ARG A 241 8.44 -35.12 32.71
C ARG A 241 8.13 -36.19 33.74
#